data_AF-A0A381TBV6-F1
#
_entry.id   AF-A0A381TBV6-F1
#
_cell.length_a   1.000
_cell.length_b   1.000
_cell.length_c   1.000
_cell.angle_alpha   90.00
_cell.angle_beta   90.00
_cell.angle_gamma   90.00
#
_symmetry.space_group_name_H-M   'P 1'
#
loop_
_entity.id
_entity.type
_entity.pdbx_description
1 polymer ?
#
loop_
_entity_poly.entity_id
_entity_poly.type
_entity_poly.pdbx_seq_one_letter_code
_entity_poly.pdbx_strand_id
1 'polypeptide(L)' 'VSVASSEFEDAAETQANALGMRDARRVFVPHPIQDANDDEMRSKADGCIDAVIAALTG' A
#
# COMPACT_ATOMS: atom_id res chain seq x y z
N VAL A 1 0.52 8.89 -4.40
CA VAL A 1 0.07 7.59 -3.84
C VAL A 1 1.12 7.11 -2.85
N SER A 2 0.74 6.47 -1.75
CA SER A 2 1.71 5.70 -0.93
C SER A 2 1.48 4.20 -1.10
N VAL A 3 2.55 3.42 -0.92
CA VAL A 3 2.51 1.95 -0.91
C VAL A 3 3.16 1.49 0.39
N ALA A 4 2.45 0.68 1.18
CA ALA A 4 2.94 0.23 2.48
C ALA A 4 2.40 -1.16 2.83
N SER A 5 2.93 -1.80 3.87
CA SER A 5 2.36 -3.03 4.43
C SER A 5 0.98 -2.76 5.04
N SER A 6 0.08 -3.74 5.05
CA SER A 6 -1.24 -3.66 5.71
C SER A 6 -1.17 -3.25 7.18
N GLU A 7 -0.09 -3.62 7.89
CA GLU A 7 0.21 -3.15 9.25
C GLU A 7 0.24 -1.61 9.43
N PHE A 8 0.35 -0.83 8.35
CA PHE A 8 0.39 0.63 8.39
C PHE A 8 -0.94 1.30 8.04
N GLU A 9 -2.05 0.57 7.92
CA GLU A 9 -3.36 1.12 7.60
C GLU A 9 -3.78 2.25 8.57
N ASP A 10 -3.80 1.96 9.87
CA ASP A 10 -4.17 2.93 10.91
C ASP A 10 -3.24 4.15 10.94
N ALA A 11 -1.93 3.91 10.77
CA ALA A 11 -0.93 4.98 10.76
C ALA A 11 -1.13 5.90 9.54
N ALA A 12 -1.37 5.31 8.36
CA ALA A 12 -1.59 6.04 7.13
C ALA A 12 -2.92 6.79 7.13
N GLU A 13 -3.97 6.28 7.78
CA GLU A 13 -5.21 7.00 8.01
C GLU A 13 -4.99 8.20 8.95
N THR A 14 -4.33 7.97 10.08
CA THR A 14 -4.02 9.00 11.08
C THR A 14 -3.22 10.14 10.44
N GLN A 15 -2.19 9.81 9.67
CA GLN A 15 -1.35 10.81 8.98
C GLN A 15 -2.14 11.61 7.94
N ALA A 16 -2.95 10.95 7.11
CA ALA A 16 -3.76 11.66 6.13
C ALA A 16 -4.76 12.62 6.76
N ASN A 17 -5.37 12.22 7.88
CA ASN A 17 -6.28 13.08 8.64
C ASN A 17 -5.54 14.29 9.24
N ALA A 18 -4.37 14.07 9.85
CA ALA A 18 -3.56 15.13 10.44
C ALA A 18 -3.07 16.15 9.41
N LEU A 19 -2.77 15.69 8.18
CA LEU A 19 -2.27 16.53 7.08
C LEU A 19 -3.38 17.14 6.23
N GLY A 20 -4.66 16.86 6.52
CA GLY A 20 -5.79 17.30 5.69
C GLY A 20 -5.85 16.63 4.31
N MET A 21 -5.13 15.52 4.12
CA MET A 21 -5.02 14.77 2.86
C MET A 21 -5.94 13.54 2.84
N ARG A 22 -7.22 13.72 3.20
CA ARG A 22 -8.17 12.59 3.35
C ARG A 22 -8.33 11.74 2.08
N ASP A 23 -8.20 12.37 0.92
CA ASP A 23 -8.31 11.73 -0.40
C ASP A 23 -6.97 11.19 -0.90
N ALA A 24 -5.92 11.20 -0.07
CA ALA A 24 -4.63 10.60 -0.43
C ALA A 24 -4.82 9.12 -0.77
N ARG A 25 -4.53 8.77 -2.02
CA ARG A 25 -4.58 7.38 -2.48
C ARG A 25 -3.43 6.57 -1.87
N ARG A 26 -3.76 5.39 -1.37
CA ARG A 26 -2.88 4.47 -0.65
C ARG A 26 -3.14 3.06 -1.16
N VAL A 27 -2.10 2.26 -1.30
CA VAL A 27 -2.19 0.85 -1.63
C VAL A 27 -1.47 0.06 -0.55
N PHE A 28 -2.15 -0.93 0.02
CA PHE A 28 -1.58 -1.76 1.06
C PHE A 28 -1.23 -3.15 0.51
N VAL A 29 -0.03 -3.61 0.83
CA VAL A 29 0.50 -4.91 0.46
C VAL A 29 0.36 -5.85 1.67
N PRO A 30 -0.16 -7.08 1.52
CA PRO A 30 -0.34 -8.00 2.65
C PRO A 30 0.96 -8.30 3.40
N HIS A 31 0.92 -8.21 4.73
CA HIS A 31 2.01 -8.62 5.63
C HIS A 31 2.19 -10.17 5.63
N PRO A 32 3.38 -10.73 5.92
CA PRO A 32 4.69 -10.08 6.13
C PRO A 32 5.37 -9.66 4.82
N ILE A 33 6.23 -8.63 4.92
CA ILE A 33 7.07 -8.16 3.81
C ILE A 33 8.52 -8.63 3.98
N GLN A 34 9.06 -8.59 5.20
CA GLN A 34 10.49 -8.85 5.46
C GLN A 34 10.86 -10.33 5.39
N ASP A 35 9.94 -11.22 5.78
CA ASP A 35 10.16 -12.68 5.77
C ASP A 35 9.73 -13.35 4.46
N ALA A 36 9.28 -12.57 3.47
CA ALA A 36 8.82 -13.10 2.20
C ALA A 36 10.00 -13.57 1.34
N ASN A 37 9.87 -14.77 0.75
CA ASN A 37 10.78 -15.22 -0.29
C ASN A 37 10.49 -14.54 -1.64
N ASP A 38 11.34 -14.79 -2.63
CA ASP A 38 11.25 -14.15 -3.94
C ASP A 38 9.91 -14.39 -4.66
N ASP A 39 9.36 -15.61 -4.58
CA ASP A 39 8.09 -15.94 -5.23
C ASP A 39 6.91 -15.29 -4.50
N GLU A 40 6.96 -15.23 -3.17
CA GLU A 40 5.98 -14.51 -2.36
C GLU A 40 6.03 -13.01 -2.63
N MET A 41 7.22 -12.43 -2.80
CA MET A 41 7.38 -11.02 -3.12
C MET A 41 6.85 -10.70 -4.52
N ARG A 42 7.11 -11.56 -5.52
CA ARG A 42 6.52 -11.44 -6.86
C ARG A 42 5.00 -11.51 -6.81
N SER A 43 4.44 -12.50 -6.12
CA SER A 43 2.99 -12.66 -5.93
C SER A 43 2.35 -11.44 -5.26
N LYS A 44 2.99 -10.88 -4.24
CA LYS A 44 2.55 -9.63 -3.59
C LYS A 44 2.55 -8.44 -4.56
N ALA A 45 3.60 -8.29 -5.36
CA ALA A 45 3.70 -7.22 -6.35
C ALA A 45 2.62 -7.36 -7.43
N ASP A 46 2.43 -8.56 -7.98
CA ASP A 46 1.38 -8.87 -8.95
C ASP A 46 -0.02 -8.60 -8.36
N GLY A 47 -0.21 -8.90 -7.08
CA GLY A 47 -1.47 -8.65 -6.38
C GLY A 47 -1.82 -7.17 -6.15
N CYS A 48 -0.84 -6.27 -6.19
CA CYS A 48 -1.08 -4.84 -5.91
C CYS A 48 -0.82 -3.91 -7.10
N ILE A 49 -0.15 -4.37 -8.17
CA ILE A 49 0.31 -3.51 -9.27
C ILE A 49 -0.82 -2.76 -9.95
N ASP A 50 -1.95 -3.42 -10.23
CA ASP A 50 -3.11 -2.79 -10.86
C ASP A 50 -3.71 -1.68 -10.00
N ALA A 51 -3.76 -1.89 -8.67
CA ALA A 51 -4.22 -0.88 -7.72
C ALA A 51 -3.27 0.32 -7.68
N VAL A 52 -1.95 0.09 -7.75
CA VAL A 52 -0.95 1.17 -7.82
C VAL A 52 -1.12 1.98 -9.10
N ILE A 53 -1.26 1.33 -10.25
CA ILE A 53 -1.44 2.01 -11.53
C ILE A 53 -2.73 2.83 -11.53
N ALA A 54 -3.85 2.25 -11.08
CA ALA A 54 -5.13 2.96 -10.96
C ALA A 54 -5.00 4.17 -10.03
N ALA A 55 -4.29 4.03 -8.91
CA ALA A 55 -4.05 5.11 -7.97
C ALA A 55 -3.05 6.18 -8.47
N LEU A 56 -2.32 5.94 -9.56
CA LEU A 56 -1.46 6.93 -10.20
C LEU A 56 -2.14 7.63 -11.38
N THR A 57 -3.01 6.92 -12.09
CA THR A 57 -3.54 7.33 -13.40
C THR A 57 -5.02 7.73 -13.39
N GLY A 58 -5.78 7.30 -12.38
CA GLY A 58 -7.15 7.74 -12.15
C GLY A 58 -7.25 9.11 -11.51
#